data_AF-A0A841M5P9-F1
#
_entry.id   AF-A0A841M5P9-F1
#
_cell.length_a   1.000
_cell.length_b   1.000
_cell.length_c   1.000
_cell.angle_alpha   90.00
_cell.angle_beta   90.00
_cell.angle_gamma   90.00
#
_symmetry.space_group_name_H-M   'P 1'
#
loop_
_entity.id
_entity.type
_entity.pdbx_description
1 polymer ?
#
loop_
_entity_poly.entity_id
_entity_poly.type
_entity_poly.pdbx_seq_one_letter_code
_entity_poly.pdbx_strand_id
1 'polypeptide(L)' 'MTSRKVIFSALVTLLIAGTLTACGRKGPLELPPSAIVTDEYGRTEPAPKPARDEPFILDKLIP' A
#
# COMPACT_ATOMS: atom_id res chain seq x y z
N MET A 1 -31.64 -7.23 -28.39
CA MET A 1 -31.42 -6.65 -27.03
C MET A 1 -30.13 -7.12 -26.36
N THR A 2 -29.58 -8.29 -26.74
CA THR A 2 -28.37 -8.90 -26.16
C THR A 2 -27.07 -8.16 -26.52
N SER A 3 -26.91 -7.72 -27.76
CA SER A 3 -25.68 -7.05 -28.22
C SER A 3 -25.38 -5.74 -27.48
N ARG A 4 -26.43 -4.96 -27.17
CA ARG A 4 -26.31 -3.71 -26.41
C ARG A 4 -25.87 -3.94 -24.96
N LYS A 5 -26.33 -5.04 -24.34
CA LYS A 5 -25.92 -5.44 -22.99
C LYS A 5 -24.45 -5.87 -22.93
N VAL A 6 -23.99 -6.59 -23.96
CA VAL A 6 -22.58 -7.02 -24.07
C VAL A 6 -21.65 -5.80 -24.22
N ILE A 7 -22.01 -4.86 -25.11
CA ILE A 7 -21.23 -3.63 -25.30
C ILE A 7 -21.16 -2.82 -24.00
N PHE A 8 -22.29 -2.68 -23.29
CA PHE A 8 -22.34 -1.93 -22.03
C PHE A 8 -21.50 -2.60 -20.95
N SER A 9 -21.54 -3.93 -20.84
CA SER A 9 -20.71 -4.69 -19.89
C SER A 9 -19.21 -4.52 -20.16
N ALA A 10 -18.79 -4.54 -21.44
CA ALA A 10 -17.40 -4.33 -21.80
C ALA A 10 -16.92 -2.91 -21.45
N LEU A 11 -17.76 -1.91 -21.70
CA LEU A 11 -17.49 -0.50 -21.36
C LEU A 11 -17.33 -0.29 -19.85
N VAL A 12 -18.21 -0.86 -19.04
CA VAL A 12 -18.12 -0.78 -17.56
C VAL A 12 -16.84 -1.43 -17.05
N THR A 13 -16.47 -2.59 -17.60
CA THR A 13 -15.24 -3.30 -17.20
C THR A 13 -13.99 -2.48 -17.52
N LEU A 14 -13.96 -1.84 -18.69
CA LEU A 14 -12.86 -0.98 -19.11
C LEU A 14 -12.70 0.25 -18.19
N LEU A 15 -13.82 0.89 -17.79
CA LEU A 15 -13.79 2.02 -16.87
C LEU A 15 -13.22 1.63 -15.49
N ILE A 16 -13.66 0.50 -14.93
CA ILE A 16 -13.22 0.04 -13.60
C ILE A 16 -11.73 -0.33 -13.64
N ALA A 17 -11.25 -0.97 -14.70
CA ALA A 17 -9.84 -1.29 -14.85
C ALA A 17 -8.97 -0.02 -14.94
N GLY A 18 -9.45 1.02 -15.62
CA GLY A 18 -8.73 2.30 -15.76
C GLY A 18 -8.65 3.11 -14.46
N THR A 19 -9.64 3.04 -13.57
CA THR A 19 -9.57 3.76 -12.29
C THR A 19 -8.62 3.09 -11.30
N LEU A 20 -8.49 1.77 -11.33
CA LEU A 20 -7.53 1.02 -10.51
C LEU A 20 -6.07 1.35 -10.85
N THR A 21 -5.76 1.58 -12.13
CA THR A 21 -4.41 2.00 -12.55
C THR A 21 -4.11 3.46 -12.20
N ALA A 22 -5.15 4.31 -12.09
CA ALA A 22 -5.00 5.70 -11.66
C ALA A 22 -4.91 5.87 -10.14
N CYS A 23 -5.49 4.96 -9.35
CA CYS A 23 -5.44 5.00 -7.87
C CYS A 23 -4.32 4.12 -7.26
N GLY A 24 -3.81 3.13 -8.00
CA GLY A 24 -2.70 2.30 -7.56
C GLY A 24 -1.36 2.90 -7.95
N ARG A 25 -0.64 3.54 -7.01
CA ARG A 25 0.75 3.98 -7.23
C ARG A 25 1.63 2.73 -7.39
N LYS A 26 1.80 2.25 -8.64
CA LYS A 26 2.78 1.22 -8.99
C LYS A 26 4.15 1.88 -9.09
N GLY A 27 4.71 2.25 -7.95
CA GLY A 27 6.06 2.77 -7.79
C GLY A 27 6.64 2.25 -6.48
N PRO A 28 7.98 2.25 -6.33
CA PRO A 28 8.57 2.05 -5.01
C PRO A 28 7.84 2.97 -4.04
N LEU A 29 7.40 2.45 -2.90
CA LEU A 29 6.97 3.32 -1.83
C LEU A 29 8.16 4.26 -1.55
N GLU A 30 7.90 5.57 -1.52
CA GLU A 30 8.93 6.50 -1.03
C GLU A 30 9.38 5.94 0.30
N LEU A 31 10.69 5.71 0.46
CA LEU A 31 11.18 5.29 1.76
C LEU A 31 10.71 6.35 2.75
N PRO A 32 10.04 5.96 3.85
CA PRO A 32 9.69 6.92 4.87
C PRO A 32 10.97 7.68 5.24
N PRO A 33 10.89 9.01 5.44
CA PRO A 33 12.06 9.78 5.84
C PRO A 33 12.71 9.04 6.99
N SER A 34 14.01 8.76 6.87
CA SER A 34 14.78 8.03 7.88
C SER A 34 14.43 8.62 9.23
N ALA A 35 13.67 7.87 10.03
CA ALA A 35 13.16 8.38 11.28
C ALA A 35 14.39 8.79 12.11
N ILE A 36 14.39 10.00 12.62
CA ILE A 36 15.38 10.48 13.57
C ILE A 36 14.74 10.34 14.95
N VAL A 37 15.43 9.64 15.85
CA VAL A 37 14.96 9.44 17.22
C VAL A 37 15.86 10.25 18.13
N THR A 38 15.25 11.06 18.98
CA THR A 38 15.96 11.73 20.08
C THR A 38 15.92 10.79 21.29
N ASP A 39 17.10 10.44 21.81
CA ASP A 39 17.21 9.63 23.02
C ASP A 39 16.87 10.43 24.30
N GLU A 40 16.84 9.75 25.44
CA GLU A 40 16.57 10.37 26.74
C GLU A 40 17.67 11.37 27.18
N TYR A 41 18.81 11.38 26.49
CA TYR A 41 19.93 12.29 26.71
C TYR A 41 19.98 13.44 25.70
N GLY A 42 18.95 13.58 24.86
CA GLY A 42 18.83 14.66 23.87
C GLY A 42 19.70 14.48 22.62
N ARG A 43 20.27 13.31 22.38
CA ARG A 43 21.04 13.00 21.17
C ARG A 43 20.10 12.54 20.07
N THR A 44 20.24 13.14 18.89
CA THR A 44 19.49 12.74 17.70
C THR A 44 20.30 11.72 16.91
N GLU A 45 19.83 10.49 16.88
CA GLU A 45 20.46 9.41 16.11
C GLU A 45 19.48 8.88 15.05
N PRO A 46 19.99 8.32 13.94
CA PRO A 46 19.16 7.58 13.00
C PRO A 46 18.40 6.49 13.75
N ALA A 47 17.09 6.38 13.51
CA ALA A 47 16.28 5.32 14.08
C ALA A 47 16.95 3.98 13.78
N PRO A 48 17.02 3.08 14.78
CA PRO A 48 17.52 1.74 14.54
C PRO A 48 16.74 1.13 13.37
N LYS A 49 17.46 0.42 12.48
CA LYS A 49 16.82 -0.34 11.40
C LYS A 49 15.67 -1.16 12.01
N PRO A 50 14.50 -1.22 11.35
CA PRO A 50 13.42 -2.07 11.81
C PRO A 50 14.00 -3.44 12.16
N ALA A 51 13.74 -3.92 13.38
CA ALA A 51 14.02 -5.29 13.73
C ALA A 51 13.39 -6.18 12.65
N ARG A 52 14.04 -7.31 12.32
CA ARG A 52 13.56 -8.25 11.28
C ARG A 52 12.04 -8.39 11.38
N ASP A 53 11.36 -8.45 10.23
CA ASP A 53 9.91 -8.60 10.17
C ASP A 53 9.47 -9.81 11.00
N GLU A 54 9.13 -9.57 12.26
CA GLU A 54 8.55 -10.56 13.15
C GLU A 54 7.06 -10.64 12.83
N PRO A 55 6.48 -11.85 12.85
CA PRO A 55 5.05 -12.01 12.63
C PRO A 55 4.29 -11.13 13.61
N PHE A 56 3.35 -10.33 13.09
CA PHE A 56 2.59 -9.42 13.93
C PHE A 56 1.74 -10.26 14.88
N ILE A 57 1.56 -9.83 16.14
CA ILE A 57 0.79 -10.62 17.11
C ILE A 57 -0.64 -10.91 16.61
N LEU A 58 -1.18 -10.05 15.73
CA LEU A 58 -2.48 -10.25 15.09
C LEU A 58 -2.48 -11.30 13.97
N ASP A 59 -1.34 -11.73 13.44
CA ASP A 59 -1.28 -12.84 12.47
C ASP A 59 -1.79 -14.14 13.09
N LYS A 60 -1.75 -14.26 14.42
CA LYS A 60 -2.34 -15.39 15.16
C LYS A 60 -3.86 -15.29 15.32
N LEU A 61 -4.44 -14.13 15.02
CA LEU A 61 -5.86 -13.81 15.18
C LEU A 61 -6.61 -13.77 13.84
N ILE A 62 -5.90 -13.76 12.71
CA ILE A 62 -6.49 -13.83 11.38
C ILE A 62 -6.60 -15.33 11.02
N PRO A 63 -7.84 -15.86 10.85
CA PRO A 63 -8.09 -17.27 10.58
C PRO A 63 -7.64 -17.72 9.18
#